data_AF-A0AA35SIW2-F1
#
_entry.id   AF-A0AA35SIW2-F1
#
_cell.length_a   1.000
_cell.length_b   1.000
_cell.length_c   1.000
_cell.angle_alpha   90.00
_cell.angle_beta   90.00
_cell.angle_gamma   90.00
#
_symmetry.space_group_name_H-M   'P 1'
#
loop_
_entity.id
_entity.type
_entity.pdbx_description
1 polymer ?
#
loop_
_entity_poly.entity_id
_entity_poly.type
_entity_poly.pdbx_seq_one_letter_code
_entity_poly.pdbx_strand_id
1 'polypeptide(L)'
;MRGKQFHRGVEIHCWALAVFAQYRLCPEEKLQHFIFQLRRISSDAGMPVMKDPFFKRYISGSGLDHVEPLFRQLKTDRPDLQLLMIILPGKTPVYAEVKRVGDTLLGVATQCVQVKNVLKPSAQTLSNLCLKINVKLGGVNSILVPGIRPAVFQSPVIFMGADVTHPPAGDDRKPSIAAVSPAAIIHLMII
;
A
#
# COMPACT_ATOMS: atom_id res chain seq x y z
N MET A 1 -0.27 -6.06 15.84
CA MET A 1 -1.48 -5.81 16.67
C MET A 1 -2.09 -7.15 17.06
N ARG A 2 -1.68 -7.76 18.19
CA ARG A 2 -2.34 -9.00 18.65
C ARG A 2 -3.63 -8.60 19.38
N GLY A 3 -4.76 -9.16 18.96
CA GLY A 3 -6.05 -8.95 19.62
C GLY A 3 -6.65 -7.53 19.48
N LYS A 4 -6.24 -6.75 18.47
CA LYS A 4 -6.81 -5.42 18.19
C LYS A 4 -7.14 -5.29 16.71
N GLN A 5 -8.27 -4.65 16.43
CA GLN A 5 -8.68 -4.26 15.08
C GLN A 5 -8.35 -2.79 14.83
N PHE A 6 -8.33 -2.40 13.55
CA PHE A 6 -8.21 -1.01 13.16
C PHE A 6 -9.40 -0.19 13.65
N HIS A 7 -9.15 1.07 13.99
CA HIS A 7 -10.23 2.00 14.35
C HIS A 7 -11.25 2.16 13.21
N ARG A 8 -10.75 2.28 11.98
CA ARG A 8 -11.54 2.17 10.75
C ARG A 8 -10.78 1.32 9.75
N GLY A 9 -11.16 0.05 9.66
CA GLY A 9 -10.65 -0.86 8.64
C GLY A 9 -11.43 -0.74 7.34
N VAL A 10 -10.73 -0.87 6.21
CA VAL A 10 -11.36 -0.87 4.88
C VAL A 10 -11.63 -2.31 4.43
N GLU A 11 -12.83 -2.56 3.92
CA GLU A 11 -13.14 -3.83 3.26
C GLU A 11 -12.63 -3.82 1.82
N ILE A 12 -11.89 -4.87 1.45
CA ILE A 12 -11.29 -5.00 0.12
C ILE A 12 -12.11 -5.99 -0.70
N HIS A 13 -12.88 -5.46 -1.63
CA HIS A 13 -13.81 -6.17 -2.52
C HIS A 13 -13.24 -6.36 -3.92
N CYS A 14 -12.54 -5.36 -4.45
CA CYS A 14 -11.97 -5.36 -5.80
C CYS A 14 -10.46 -5.09 -5.76
N TRP A 15 -9.67 -6.13 -6.00
CA TRP A 15 -8.22 -6.02 -6.02
C TRP A 15 -7.60 -6.95 -7.06
N ALA A 16 -6.38 -6.61 -7.46
CA ALA A 16 -5.59 -7.33 -8.47
C ALA A 16 -4.18 -7.64 -7.95
N LEU A 17 -3.56 -8.66 -8.54
CA LEU A 17 -2.23 -9.13 -8.20
C LEU A 17 -1.36 -9.27 -9.45
N ALA A 18 -0.28 -8.51 -9.53
CA ALA A 18 0.69 -8.59 -10.62
C ALA A 18 2.04 -9.09 -10.08
N VAL A 19 2.59 -10.14 -10.71
CA VAL A 19 3.85 -10.76 -10.28
C VAL A 19 4.94 -10.47 -11.29
N PHE A 20 5.86 -9.56 -10.96
CA PHE A 20 7.03 -9.21 -11.81
C PHE A 20 8.27 -10.03 -11.44
N ALA A 21 8.07 -11.16 -10.75
CA ALA A 21 9.11 -12.12 -10.46
C ALA A 21 8.96 -13.35 -11.35
N GLN A 22 10.08 -14.00 -11.66
CA GLN A 22 10.06 -15.25 -12.39
C GLN A 22 9.32 -16.33 -11.60
N TYR A 23 8.57 -17.19 -12.29
CA TYR A 23 7.80 -18.28 -11.68
C TYR A 23 8.66 -19.19 -10.78
N ARG A 24 9.91 -19.46 -11.17
CA ARG A 24 10.86 -20.25 -10.37
C ARG A 24 11.16 -19.62 -9.00
N LEU A 25 11.16 -18.30 -8.91
CA LEU A 25 11.45 -17.56 -7.67
C LEU A 25 10.22 -17.39 -6.78
N CYS A 26 9.03 -17.39 -7.38
CA CYS A 26 7.77 -17.26 -6.65
C CYS A 26 6.75 -18.24 -7.26
N PRO A 27 6.78 -19.52 -6.86
CA PRO A 27 5.83 -20.50 -7.35
C PRO A 27 4.41 -20.19 -6.87
N GLU A 28 3.43 -20.66 -7.64
CA GLU A 28 2.01 -20.42 -7.37
C GLU A 28 1.58 -20.90 -5.98
N GLU A 29 2.07 -22.04 -5.52
CA GLU A 29 1.78 -22.57 -4.18
C GLU A 29 2.17 -21.59 -3.06
N LYS A 30 3.36 -20.97 -3.18
CA LYS A 30 3.83 -19.99 -2.19
C LYS A 30 3.01 -18.70 -2.26
N LEU A 31 2.63 -18.29 -3.46
CA LEU A 31 1.76 -17.12 -3.66
C LEU A 31 0.37 -17.33 -3.04
N GLN A 32 -0.23 -18.50 -3.25
CA GLN A 32 -1.51 -18.89 -2.67
C GLN A 32 -1.44 -18.94 -1.15
N HIS A 33 -0.39 -19.55 -0.60
CA HIS A 33 -0.16 -19.56 0.85
C HIS A 33 -0.03 -18.14 1.41
N PHE A 34 0.70 -17.26 0.74
CA PHE A 34 0.81 -15.85 1.13
C PHE A 34 -0.55 -15.14 1.11
N ILE A 35 -1.36 -15.31 0.06
CA ILE A 35 -2.70 -14.71 -0.03
C ILE A 35 -3.58 -15.21 1.11
N PHE A 36 -3.60 -16.52 1.35
CA PHE A 36 -4.35 -17.12 2.46
C PHE A 36 -3.95 -16.51 3.82
N GLN A 37 -2.65 -16.42 4.11
CA GLN A 37 -2.15 -15.83 5.35
C GLN A 37 -2.49 -14.35 5.47
N LEU A 38 -2.38 -13.60 4.36
CA LEU A 38 -2.76 -12.19 4.30
C LEU A 38 -4.25 -12.02 4.60
N ARG A 39 -5.13 -12.80 3.96
CA ARG A 39 -6.59 -12.75 4.19
C ARG A 39 -6.91 -12.96 5.66
N ARG A 40 -6.34 -13.99 6.29
CA ARG A 40 -6.50 -14.26 7.72
C ARG A 40 -6.10 -13.07 8.59
N ILE A 41 -4.86 -12.58 8.45
CA ILE A 41 -4.35 -11.48 9.29
C ILE A 41 -5.08 -10.16 9.01
N SER A 42 -5.48 -9.92 7.77
CA SER A 42 -6.27 -8.74 7.39
C SER A 42 -7.65 -8.76 8.05
N SER A 43 -8.30 -9.93 8.10
CA SER A 43 -9.57 -10.14 8.79
C SER A 43 -9.43 -9.94 10.30
N ASP A 44 -8.40 -10.52 10.92
CA ASP A 44 -8.12 -10.35 12.35
C ASP A 44 -7.88 -8.88 12.73
N ALA A 45 -7.33 -8.09 11.80
CA ALA A 45 -7.09 -6.66 11.96
C ALA A 45 -8.33 -5.79 11.63
N GLY A 46 -9.46 -6.37 11.21
CA GLY A 46 -10.67 -5.62 10.83
C GLY A 46 -10.61 -4.98 9.45
N MET A 47 -9.72 -5.43 8.55
CA MET A 47 -9.61 -5.00 7.15
C MET A 47 -9.79 -6.23 6.23
N PRO A 48 -10.99 -6.84 6.16
CA PRO A 48 -11.17 -8.11 5.49
C PRO A 48 -10.97 -8.01 3.97
N VAL A 49 -10.25 -8.97 3.42
CA VAL A 49 -10.13 -9.19 1.97
C VAL A 49 -11.17 -10.23 1.55
N MET A 50 -12.23 -9.75 0.92
CA MET A 50 -13.50 -10.48 0.77
C MET A 50 -13.44 -11.54 -0.33
N LYS A 51 -12.74 -11.25 -1.43
CA LYS A 51 -12.65 -12.11 -2.62
C LYS A 51 -11.21 -12.39 -3.01
N ASP A 52 -11.00 -13.43 -3.79
CA ASP A 52 -9.73 -13.63 -4.50
C ASP A 52 -9.53 -12.51 -5.54
N PRO A 53 -8.28 -12.21 -5.91
CA PRO A 53 -8.02 -11.10 -6.83
C PRO A 53 -8.65 -11.42 -8.19
N PHE A 54 -9.37 -10.45 -8.78
CA PHE A 54 -10.02 -10.67 -10.07
C PHE A 54 -9.01 -10.83 -11.21
N PHE A 55 -7.79 -10.33 -11.00
CA PHE A 55 -6.66 -10.47 -11.90
C PHE A 55 -5.45 -10.99 -11.13
N LYS A 56 -4.82 -12.04 -11.66
CA LYS A 56 -3.58 -12.60 -11.14
C LYS A 56 -2.72 -13.11 -12.29
N ARG A 57 -1.59 -12.44 -12.56
CA ARG A 57 -0.70 -12.82 -13.68
C ARG A 57 0.77 -12.60 -13.38
N TYR A 58 1.61 -13.51 -13.87
CA TYR A 58 3.06 -13.32 -13.98
C TYR A 58 3.37 -12.46 -15.20
N ILE A 59 4.10 -11.37 -15.01
CA ILE A 59 4.49 -10.46 -16.08
C ILE A 59 5.89 -10.86 -16.54
N SER A 60 6.00 -11.29 -17.79
CA SER A 60 7.25 -11.70 -18.42
C SER A 60 8.05 -10.49 -18.94
N GLY A 61 9.38 -10.62 -19.04
CA GLY A 61 10.26 -9.60 -19.61
C GLY A 61 10.82 -8.58 -18.59
N SER A 62 11.33 -7.44 -19.08
CA SER A 62 11.91 -6.35 -18.26
C SER A 62 10.92 -5.75 -17.25
N GLY A 63 9.61 -5.98 -17.46
CA GLY A 63 8.53 -5.52 -16.61
C GLY A 63 8.15 -4.05 -16.81
N LEU A 64 9.11 -3.17 -17.11
CA LEU A 64 8.90 -1.72 -17.21
C LEU A 64 7.84 -1.32 -18.24
N ASP A 65 7.99 -1.78 -19.49
CA ASP A 65 7.09 -1.40 -20.59
C ASP A 65 5.66 -1.96 -20.41
N HIS A 66 5.49 -2.91 -19.49
CA HIS A 66 4.21 -3.53 -19.18
C HIS A 66 3.47 -2.86 -18.03
N VAL A 67 4.12 -1.99 -17.23
CA VAL A 67 3.49 -1.38 -16.05
C VAL A 67 2.31 -0.50 -16.46
N GLU A 68 2.55 0.49 -17.32
CA GLU A 68 1.51 1.45 -17.70
C GLU A 68 0.35 0.80 -18.47
N PRO A 69 0.59 -0.04 -19.50
CA PRO A 69 -0.49 -0.75 -20.18
C PRO A 69 -1.31 -1.64 -19.26
N LEU A 70 -0.66 -2.34 -18.32
CA LEU A 70 -1.34 -3.18 -17.35
C LEU A 70 -2.26 -2.36 -16.45
N PHE A 71 -1.81 -1.23 -15.92
CA PHE A 71 -2.64 -0.41 -15.04
C PHE A 71 -3.83 0.19 -15.78
N ARG A 72 -3.62 0.68 -17.02
CA ARG A 72 -4.72 1.17 -17.88
C ARG A 72 -5.74 0.09 -18.13
N GLN A 73 -5.29 -1.10 -18.55
CA GLN A 73 -6.16 -2.24 -18.79
C GLN A 73 -6.98 -2.57 -17.54
N LEU A 74 -6.33 -2.75 -16.38
CA LEU A 74 -7.03 -3.10 -15.15
C LEU A 74 -8.03 -2.03 -14.69
N LYS A 75 -7.71 -0.74 -14.90
CA LYS A 75 -8.60 0.36 -14.54
C LYS A 75 -9.80 0.48 -15.49
N THR A 76 -9.60 0.18 -16.77
CA THR A 76 -10.68 0.09 -17.77
C THR A 76 -11.58 -1.11 -17.49
N ASP A 77 -11.00 -2.28 -17.24
CA ASP A 77 -11.73 -3.53 -16.96
C ASP A 77 -12.51 -3.43 -15.64
N ARG A 78 -11.92 -2.79 -14.63
CA ARG A 78 -12.48 -2.62 -13.28
C ARG A 78 -12.26 -1.19 -12.77
N PRO A 79 -13.17 -0.25 -13.08
CA PRO A 79 -13.10 1.11 -12.57
C PRO A 79 -13.14 1.20 -11.04
N ASP A 80 -13.76 0.22 -10.38
CA ASP A 80 -13.88 0.02 -8.93
C ASP A 80 -12.65 -0.63 -8.29
N LEU A 81 -11.54 -0.83 -9.02
CA LEU A 81 -10.28 -1.35 -8.49
C LEU A 81 -9.80 -0.53 -7.28
N GLN A 82 -9.77 -1.17 -6.11
CA GLN A 82 -9.33 -0.57 -4.86
C GLN A 82 -7.81 -0.71 -4.68
N LEU A 83 -7.25 -1.88 -4.97
CA LEU A 83 -5.85 -2.19 -4.69
C LEU A 83 -5.19 -3.02 -5.80
N LEU A 84 -4.03 -2.56 -6.27
CA LEU A 84 -3.12 -3.37 -7.07
C LEU A 84 -1.91 -3.80 -6.23
N MET A 85 -1.87 -5.09 -5.87
CA MET A 85 -0.73 -5.70 -5.19
C MET A 85 0.32 -6.17 -6.21
N ILE A 86 1.59 -5.86 -5.95
CA ILE A 86 2.67 -6.04 -6.94
C ILE A 86 3.81 -6.81 -6.28
N ILE A 87 4.12 -7.99 -6.80
CA ILE A 87 5.22 -8.82 -6.29
C ILE A 87 6.48 -8.53 -7.10
N LEU A 88 7.56 -8.13 -6.41
CA LEU A 88 8.83 -7.74 -7.01
C LEU A 88 9.96 -8.68 -6.60
N PRO A 89 10.91 -9.03 -7.49
CA PRO A 89 12.00 -9.95 -7.18
C PRO A 89 13.04 -9.36 -6.22
N GLY A 90 13.05 -8.05 -6.00
CA GLY A 90 14.03 -7.37 -5.17
C GLY A 90 14.07 -5.86 -5.46
N LYS A 91 15.28 -5.29 -5.52
CA LYS A 91 15.49 -3.94 -6.06
C LYS A 91 15.36 -4.02 -7.58
N THR A 92 14.48 -3.19 -8.15
CA THR A 92 14.20 -3.16 -9.59
C THR A 92 13.66 -1.78 -9.98
N PRO A 93 13.98 -1.27 -11.18
CA PRO A 93 13.41 -0.02 -11.68
C PRO A 93 11.88 -0.07 -11.81
N VAL A 94 11.29 -1.27 -11.92
CA VAL A 94 9.82 -1.47 -11.97
C VAL A 94 9.11 -0.83 -10.78
N TYR A 95 9.75 -0.78 -9.60
CA TYR A 95 9.15 -0.12 -8.43
C TYR A 95 8.90 1.37 -8.68
N ALA A 96 9.87 2.09 -9.24
CA ALA A 96 9.73 3.52 -9.50
C ALA A 96 8.65 3.77 -10.55
N GLU A 97 8.58 2.93 -11.58
CA GLU A 97 7.59 3.05 -12.64
C GLU A 97 6.16 2.76 -12.13
N VAL A 98 6.01 1.73 -11.31
CA VAL A 98 4.75 1.42 -10.59
C VAL A 98 4.27 2.63 -9.77
N LYS A 99 5.20 3.32 -9.11
CA LYS A 99 4.90 4.50 -8.31
C LYS A 99 4.56 5.71 -9.15
N ARG A 100 5.30 5.94 -10.23
CA ARG A 100 4.98 6.98 -11.21
C ARG A 100 3.57 6.77 -11.77
N VAL A 101 3.28 5.61 -12.35
CA VAL A 101 1.99 5.32 -12.99
C VAL A 101 0.85 5.32 -11.98
N GLY A 102 1.01 4.61 -10.86
CA GLY A 102 -0.04 4.46 -9.84
C GLY A 102 -0.37 5.76 -9.12
N ASP A 103 0.65 6.48 -8.65
CA ASP A 103 0.46 7.64 -7.77
C ASP A 103 0.27 8.95 -8.57
N THR A 104 0.77 9.05 -9.82
CA THR A 104 0.70 10.30 -10.60
C THR A 104 -0.18 10.27 -11.84
N LEU A 105 -0.27 9.14 -12.57
CA LEU A 105 -0.98 9.10 -13.85
C LEU A 105 -2.42 8.57 -13.72
N LEU A 106 -2.62 7.49 -12.96
CA LEU A 106 -3.88 6.74 -12.98
C LEU A 106 -4.60 6.71 -11.62
N GLY A 107 -3.96 7.16 -10.54
CA GLY A 107 -4.57 7.23 -9.20
C GLY A 107 -5.01 5.87 -8.67
N VAL A 108 -4.20 4.83 -8.88
CA VAL A 108 -4.47 3.46 -8.41
C VAL A 108 -3.63 3.18 -7.18
N ALA A 109 -4.27 2.80 -6.07
CA ALA A 109 -3.54 2.46 -4.85
C ALA A 109 -2.70 1.19 -5.08
N THR A 110 -1.39 1.29 -4.87
CA THR A 110 -0.44 0.20 -5.10
C THR A 110 0.20 -0.30 -3.81
N GLN A 111 0.35 -1.62 -3.68
CA GLN A 111 1.13 -2.24 -2.61
C GLN A 111 2.18 -3.21 -3.15
N CYS A 112 3.45 -2.79 -3.16
CA CYS A 112 4.55 -3.64 -3.58
C CYS A 112 5.03 -4.55 -2.44
N VAL A 113 5.34 -5.81 -2.75
CA VAL A 113 5.84 -6.81 -1.81
C VAL A 113 7.03 -7.52 -2.45
N GLN A 114 8.13 -7.68 -1.71
CA GLN A 114 9.27 -8.44 -2.21
C GLN A 114 8.99 -9.94 -2.15
N VAL A 115 9.44 -10.70 -3.15
CA VAL A 115 9.28 -12.17 -3.22
C VAL A 115 9.72 -12.85 -1.92
N LYS A 116 10.81 -12.43 -1.29
CA LYS A 116 11.27 -12.99 -0.01
C LYS A 116 10.19 -12.98 1.09
N ASN A 117 9.33 -11.96 1.11
CA ASN A 117 8.24 -11.82 2.07
C ASN A 117 6.99 -12.64 1.66
N VAL A 118 6.87 -13.00 0.38
CA VAL A 118 5.86 -13.95 -0.13
C VAL A 118 6.27 -15.38 0.18
N LEU A 119 7.56 -15.71 0.03
CA LEU A 119 8.08 -17.06 0.28
C LEU A 119 8.06 -17.44 1.76
N LYS A 120 8.33 -16.47 2.64
CA LYS A 120 8.35 -16.66 4.10
C LYS A 120 7.51 -15.57 4.79
N PRO A 121 6.17 -15.63 4.67
CA PRO A 121 5.31 -14.65 5.31
C PRO A 121 5.32 -14.85 6.82
N SER A 122 5.79 -13.84 7.56
CA SER A 122 5.64 -13.81 9.01
C SER A 122 4.40 -13.01 9.39
N ALA A 123 3.79 -13.34 10.53
CA ALA A 123 2.63 -12.60 11.03
C ALA A 123 2.93 -11.11 11.23
N GLN A 124 4.16 -10.78 11.65
CA GLN A 124 4.60 -9.39 11.80
C GLN A 124 4.69 -8.66 10.45
N THR A 125 5.29 -9.29 9.44
CA THR A 125 5.42 -8.70 8.10
C THR A 125 4.04 -8.46 7.47
N LEU A 126 3.12 -9.41 7.62
CA LEU A 126 1.76 -9.28 7.12
C LEU A 126 0.96 -8.23 7.90
N SER A 127 1.10 -8.14 9.22
CA SER A 127 0.47 -7.08 10.02
C SER A 127 0.96 -5.69 9.60
N ASN A 128 2.26 -5.53 9.33
CA ASN A 128 2.84 -4.31 8.79
C ASN A 128 2.36 -4.00 7.37
N LEU A 129 2.04 -5.02 6.57
CA LEU A 129 1.45 -4.86 5.25
C LEU A 129 0.01 -4.34 5.35
N CYS A 130 -0.81 -4.92 6.24
CA CYS A 130 -2.18 -4.46 6.49
C CYS A 130 -2.21 -3.00 6.97
N LEU A 131 -1.29 -2.60 7.86
CA LEU A 131 -1.17 -1.20 8.30
C LEU A 131 -1.00 -0.22 7.14
N LYS A 132 -0.21 -0.60 6.13
CA LYS A 132 0.05 0.22 4.94
C LYS A 132 -1.13 0.21 3.96
N ILE A 133 -1.73 -0.96 3.74
CA ILE A 133 -2.87 -1.10 2.84
C ILE A 133 -4.05 -0.30 3.38
N ASN A 134 -4.37 -0.44 4.66
CA ASN A 134 -5.53 0.21 5.26
C ASN A 134 -5.48 1.73 5.05
N VAL A 135 -4.34 2.38 5.36
CA VAL A 135 -4.16 3.83 5.18
C VAL A 135 -4.22 4.24 3.72
N LYS A 136 -3.64 3.45 2.79
CA LYS A 136 -3.70 3.74 1.35
C LYS A 136 -5.11 3.70 0.78
N LEU A 137 -6.00 2.93 1.41
CA LEU A 137 -7.41 2.84 1.04
C LEU A 137 -8.30 3.78 1.85
N GLY A 138 -7.71 4.70 2.63
CA GLY A 138 -8.44 5.69 3.43
C GLY A 138 -8.87 5.23 4.82
N GLY A 139 -8.43 4.06 5.27
CA GLY A 139 -8.66 3.57 6.62
C GLY A 139 -7.88 4.33 7.70
N VAL A 140 -8.30 4.15 8.96
CA VAL A 140 -7.65 4.71 10.15
C VAL A 140 -7.19 3.56 11.03
N ASN A 141 -5.87 3.41 11.20
CA ASN A 141 -5.33 2.29 11.97
C ASN A 141 -5.64 2.44 13.46
N SER A 142 -5.45 3.62 14.02
CA SER A 142 -5.63 3.91 15.44
C SER A 142 -5.81 5.41 15.65
N ILE A 143 -6.47 5.78 16.74
CA ILE A 143 -6.62 7.17 17.20
C ILE A 143 -6.03 7.32 18.60
N LEU A 144 -5.67 8.56 18.97
CA LEU A 144 -5.39 8.89 20.36
C LEU A 144 -6.68 8.74 21.17
N VAL A 145 -6.57 8.14 22.35
CA VAL A 145 -7.69 7.97 23.28
C VAL A 145 -8.25 9.35 23.64
N PRO A 146 -9.56 9.61 23.46
CA PRO A 146 -10.15 10.94 23.70
C PRO A 146 -9.83 11.55 25.06
N GLY A 147 -9.88 10.77 26.13
CA GLY A 147 -9.70 11.24 27.51
C GLY A 147 -8.27 11.70 27.89
N ILE A 148 -7.26 11.44 27.05
CA ILE A 148 -5.87 11.87 27.30
C ILE A 148 -5.40 12.94 26.32
N ARG A 149 -6.30 13.48 25.47
CA ARG A 149 -5.95 14.51 24.50
C ARG A 149 -5.65 15.83 25.21
N PRO A 150 -4.54 16.53 24.89
CA PRO A 150 -4.26 17.86 25.42
C PRO A 150 -5.35 18.88 25.09
N ALA A 151 -5.43 19.96 25.87
CA ALA A 151 -6.45 21.02 25.71
C ALA A 151 -6.43 21.69 24.32
N VAL A 152 -5.31 21.64 23.59
CA VAL A 152 -5.19 22.14 22.22
C VAL A 152 -6.22 21.52 21.25
N PHE A 153 -6.72 20.31 21.55
CA PHE A 153 -7.73 19.63 20.75
C PHE A 153 -9.18 20.08 21.04
N GLN A 154 -9.41 21.00 21.98
CA GLN A 154 -10.74 21.53 22.30
C GLN A 154 -11.29 22.50 21.25
N SER A 155 -10.45 22.95 20.32
CA SER A 155 -10.83 23.77 19.17
C SER A 155 -10.28 23.14 17.88
N PRO A 156 -10.84 23.47 16.70
CA PRO A 156 -10.31 22.96 15.44
C PRO A 156 -8.84 23.36 15.24
N VAL A 157 -7.96 22.37 15.15
CA VAL A 157 -6.50 22.56 14.98
C VAL A 157 -5.98 21.66 13.88
N ILE A 158 -5.14 22.22 12.99
CA ILE A 158 -4.42 21.47 11.96
C ILE A 158 -2.95 21.31 12.33
N PHE A 159 -2.42 20.10 12.18
CA PHE A 159 -0.99 19.82 12.28
C PHE A 159 -0.40 19.72 10.88
N MET A 160 0.71 20.41 10.64
CA MET A 160 1.43 20.36 9.36
C MET A 160 2.87 19.96 9.62
N GLY A 161 3.34 18.95 8.89
CA GLY A 161 4.76 18.61 8.80
C GLY A 161 5.34 19.15 7.50
N ALA A 162 6.53 19.74 7.57
CA ALA A 162 7.27 20.21 6.41
C ALA A 162 8.70 19.69 6.44
N ASP A 163 9.22 19.30 5.28
CA ASP A 163 10.60 18.85 5.10
C ASP A 163 11.16 19.34 3.75
N VAL A 164 12.48 19.54 3.70
CA VAL A 164 13.21 19.85 2.46
C VAL A 164 14.37 18.87 2.32
N THR A 165 14.32 18.08 1.25
CA THR A 165 15.40 17.15 0.91
C THR A 165 16.27 17.75 -0.20
N HIS A 166 17.56 17.91 0.10
CA HIS A 166 18.58 18.35 -0.86
C HIS A 166 19.19 17.17 -1.61
N PRO A 167 19.72 17.39 -2.84
CA PRO A 167 20.48 16.37 -3.54
C PRO A 167 21.79 16.01 -2.81
N PRO A 168 22.44 14.88 -3.16
CA PRO A 168 23.73 14.51 -2.59
C PRO A 168 24.78 15.61 -2.74
N ALA A 169 25.71 15.70 -1.78
CA ALA A 169 26.77 16.71 -1.79
C ALA A 169 27.55 16.70 -3.12
N GLY A 170 27.68 17.87 -3.75
CA GLY A 170 28.35 18.05 -5.04
C GLY A 170 27.46 17.94 -6.29
N ASP A 171 26.15 17.70 -6.14
CA ASP A 171 25.20 17.71 -7.27
C ASP A 171 24.36 19.00 -7.27
N ASP A 172 24.87 20.03 -7.95
CA ASP A 172 24.21 21.35 -8.07
C ASP A 172 23.14 21.38 -9.19
N ARG A 173 22.91 20.26 -9.88
CA ARG A 173 21.98 20.20 -11.03
C ARG A 173 20.59 19.69 -10.65
N LYS A 174 20.49 18.87 -9.61
CA LYS A 174 19.19 18.34 -9.17
C LYS A 174 18.46 19.34 -8.29
N PRO A 175 17.13 19.48 -8.45
CA PRO A 175 16.35 20.35 -7.60
C PRO A 175 16.29 19.80 -6.17
N SER A 176 16.12 20.71 -5.21
CA SER A 176 15.67 20.32 -3.86
C SER A 176 14.18 20.01 -3.90
N ILE A 177 13.73 19.06 -3.08
CA ILE A 177 12.32 18.65 -2.99
C ILE A 177 11.76 19.13 -1.65
N ALA A 178 10.80 20.06 -1.70
CA ALA A 178 10.03 20.47 -0.54
C ALA A 178 8.73 19.67 -0.47
N ALA A 179 8.40 19.15 0.72
CA ALA A 179 7.17 18.41 0.96
C ALA A 179 6.44 18.99 2.19
N VAL A 180 5.15 19.26 2.03
CA VAL A 180 4.25 19.66 3.13
C VAL A 180 3.11 18.65 3.21
N SER A 181 2.89 18.09 4.39
CA SER A 181 1.82 17.13 4.64
C SER A 181 0.91 17.66 5.75
N PRO A 182 -0.36 18.00 5.45
CA PRO A 182 -1.35 18.25 6.48
C PRO A 182 -1.76 16.92 7.11
N ALA A 183 -1.92 16.88 8.43
CA ALA A 183 -2.70 15.85 9.07
C ALA A 183 -4.17 16.05 8.67
N ALA A 184 -4.54 15.53 7.50
CA ALA A 184 -5.94 15.46 7.08
C ALA A 184 -6.64 14.46 7.99
N ILE A 185 -7.29 14.97 9.05
CA ILE A 185 -8.49 14.45 9.74
C ILE A 185 -8.61 15.17 11.09
N ILE A 186 -9.44 16.22 11.12
CA ILE A 186 -9.97 16.85 12.35
C ILE A 186 -11.31 16.20 12.74
N HIS A 187 -11.91 15.37 11.88
CA HIS A 187 -13.25 14.80 12.11
C HIS A 187 -13.30 13.38 12.72
N LEU A 188 -12.20 12.60 12.75
CA LEU A 188 -12.15 11.29 13.48
C LEU A 188 -11.32 11.32 14.77
N MET A 189 -10.67 12.44 15.09
CA MET A 189 -9.95 12.62 16.36
C MET A 189 -10.70 13.52 17.33
N ILE A 190 -11.98 13.80 17.09
CA ILE A 190 -12.82 14.65 17.95
C ILE A 190 -14.14 13.93 18.34
N ILE A 191 -14.59 12.95 17.56
CA ILE A 191 -15.73 12.08 17.91
C ILE A 191 -15.21 10.80 18.60
#